data_AF-A0A516X3B0-F1
#
_entry.id   AF-A0A516X3B0-F1
#
_cell.length_a   1.000
_cell.length_b   1.000
_cell.length_c   1.000
_cell.angle_alpha   90.00
_cell.angle_beta   90.00
_cell.angle_gamma   90.00
#
_symmetry.space_group_name_H-M   'P 1'
#
loop_
_entity.id
_entity.type
_entity.pdbx_description
1 polymer ?
#
loop_
_entity_poly.entity_id
_entity_poly.type
_entity_poly.pdbx_seq_one_letter_code
_entity_poly.pdbx_strand_id
1 'polypeptide(L)'
;MTAEITVNNNTDSTMFYDGGFARDGQWVDAPLTQINPHSSERITVEGAGGGNGVSANLSYHLSGNSMAPRGDVTLVADGYATNTGTAGTSWQQPLNVTSFVQAGYPHSSFVFTID
;
A
#
# COMPACT_ATOMS: atom_id res chain seq x y z
N MET A 1 -17.21 -6.73 -1.93
CA MET A 1 -16.26 -5.65 -2.28
C MET A 1 -14.88 -6.23 -2.13
N THR A 2 -14.01 -6.03 -3.11
CA THR A 2 -12.61 -6.44 -3.02
C THR A 2 -11.74 -5.26 -3.45
N ALA A 3 -10.66 -5.03 -2.71
CA ALA A 3 -9.62 -4.08 -3.06
C ALA A 3 -8.31 -4.82 -3.28
N GLU A 4 -7.71 -4.60 -4.44
CA GLU A 4 -6.38 -5.10 -4.76
C GLU A 4 -5.38 -3.95 -4.73
N ILE A 5 -4.29 -4.11 -3.99
CA ILE A 5 -3.27 -3.08 -3.82
C ILE A 5 -1.96 -3.65 -4.32
N THR A 6 -1.37 -2.99 -5.32
CA THR A 6 -0.02 -3.29 -5.78
C THR A 6 0.94 -2.26 -5.21
N VAL A 7 1.97 -2.72 -4.51
CA VAL A 7 3.06 -1.86 -4.01
C VAL A 7 4.32 -2.22 -4.77
N ASN A 8 4.84 -1.27 -5.55
CA ASN A 8 6.08 -1.40 -6.29
C ASN A 8 7.20 -0.66 -5.55
N ASN A 9 8.22 -1.41 -5.13
CA ASN A 9 9.45 -0.86 -4.62
C ASN A 9 10.45 -0.73 -5.79
N ASN A 10 10.55 0.46 -6.38
CA ASN A 10 11.53 0.74 -7.43
C ASN A 10 12.84 1.33 -6.86
N THR A 11 12.95 1.41 -5.54
CA THR A 11 14.15 1.91 -4.88
C THR A 11 15.25 0.85 -4.83
N ASP A 12 16.46 1.27 -4.53
CA ASP A 12 17.59 0.37 -4.20
C ASP A 12 17.56 -0.15 -2.75
N SER A 13 16.48 0.13 -2.00
CA SER A 13 16.35 -0.21 -0.58
C SER A 13 15.28 -1.28 -0.38
N THR A 14 15.42 -2.11 0.65
CA THR A 14 14.34 -3.02 1.04
C THR A 14 13.29 -2.22 1.80
N MET A 15 12.02 -2.37 1.44
CA MET A 15 10.89 -1.86 2.22
C MET A 15 10.51 -2.90 3.27
N PHE A 16 10.41 -2.51 4.53
CA PHE A 16 10.00 -3.36 5.64
C PHE A 16 8.66 -2.88 6.16
N TYR A 17 7.71 -3.80 6.33
CA TYR A 17 6.37 -3.47 6.78
C TYR A 17 6.35 -3.21 8.30
N ASP A 18 5.98 -1.98 8.68
CA ASP A 18 5.87 -1.56 10.09
C ASP A 18 4.48 -1.78 10.68
N GLY A 19 3.51 -2.07 9.82
CA GLY A 19 2.13 -2.29 10.19
C GLY A 19 1.15 -1.45 9.39
N GLY A 20 -0.11 -1.55 9.77
CA GLY A 20 -1.22 -0.98 9.04
C GLY A 20 -2.52 -1.65 9.44
N PHE A 21 -3.61 -1.26 8.78
CA PHE A 21 -4.93 -1.82 9.06
C PHE A 21 -5.82 -1.79 7.82
N ALA A 22 -6.75 -2.76 7.77
CA ALA A 22 -7.87 -2.77 6.86
C ALA A 22 -9.13 -2.36 7.64
N ARG A 23 -9.61 -1.15 7.40
CA ARG A 23 -10.86 -0.65 7.99
C ARG A 23 -12.04 -1.14 7.17
N ASP A 24 -13.08 -1.60 7.86
CA ASP A 24 -14.32 -2.12 7.25
C ASP A 24 -14.08 -3.33 6.33
N GLY A 25 -12.96 -4.03 6.53
CA GLY A 25 -12.57 -5.21 5.78
C GLY A 25 -11.54 -6.06 6.51
N GLN A 26 -11.03 -7.05 5.82
CA GLN A 26 -10.04 -7.99 6.33
C GLN A 26 -9.03 -8.31 5.23
N TRP A 27 -7.79 -8.54 5.64
CA TRP A 27 -6.75 -9.01 4.74
C TRP A 27 -7.09 -10.43 4.27
N VAL A 28 -7.15 -10.63 2.97
CA VAL A 28 -7.19 -11.96 2.33
C VAL A 28 -5.76 -12.39 2.03
N ASP A 29 -5.03 -11.50 1.35
CA ASP A 29 -3.58 -11.58 1.19
C ASP A 29 -2.99 -10.40 1.98
N ALA A 30 -2.35 -10.70 3.11
CA ALA A 30 -1.80 -9.71 4.02
C ALA A 30 -0.45 -9.16 3.52
N PRO A 31 -0.07 -7.92 3.92
CA PRO A 31 1.22 -7.35 3.59
C PRO A 31 2.40 -8.25 4.00
N LEU A 32 3.37 -8.41 3.10
CA LEU A 32 4.62 -9.08 3.34
C LEU A 32 5.43 -8.29 4.36
N THR A 33 6.23 -9.00 5.15
CA THR A 33 7.15 -8.36 6.10
C THR A 33 8.21 -7.50 5.40
N GLN A 34 8.50 -7.80 4.13
CA GLN A 34 9.45 -7.03 3.33
C GLN A 34 9.14 -7.12 1.82
N ILE A 35 9.48 -6.04 1.10
CA ILE A 35 9.48 -5.97 -0.38
C ILE A 35 10.91 -5.64 -0.81
N ASN A 36 11.55 -6.55 -1.54
CA ASN A 36 12.92 -6.38 -2.01
C ASN A 36 13.07 -5.16 -2.94
N PRO A 37 14.28 -4.61 -3.09
CA PRO A 37 14.56 -3.61 -4.12
C PRO A 37 14.11 -4.09 -5.50
N HIS A 38 13.56 -3.19 -6.31
CA HIS A 38 13.10 -3.46 -7.69
C HIS A 38 12.10 -4.63 -7.79
N SER A 39 11.20 -4.75 -6.82
CA SER A 39 10.19 -5.80 -6.77
C SER A 39 8.82 -5.26 -6.34
N SER A 40 7.79 -6.08 -6.49
CA SER A 40 6.43 -5.71 -6.16
C SER A 40 5.72 -6.76 -5.32
N GLU A 41 4.71 -6.28 -4.61
CA GLU A 41 3.78 -7.08 -3.83
C GLU A 41 2.34 -6.79 -4.27
N ARG A 42 1.48 -7.82 -4.21
CA ARG A 42 0.03 -7.67 -4.32
C ARG A 42 -0.62 -8.05 -2.99
N ILE A 43 -1.44 -7.15 -2.47
CA ILE A 43 -2.22 -7.27 -1.24
C ILE A 43 -3.70 -7.29 -1.63
N THR A 44 -4.48 -8.14 -0.99
CA THR A 44 -5.92 -8.26 -1.25
C THR A 44 -6.70 -8.02 0.03
N VAL A 45 -7.67 -7.11 -0.03
CA VAL A 45 -8.57 -6.81 1.08
C VAL A 45 -10.00 -7.10 0.67
N GLU A 46 -10.72 -7.84 1.50
CA GLU A 46 -12.14 -8.08 1.31
C GLU A 46 -12.93 -7.24 2.31
N GLY A 47 -13.93 -6.49 1.81
CA GLY A 47 -14.82 -5.71 2.66
C GLY A 47 -15.70 -6.62 3.53
N ALA A 48 -15.92 -6.24 4.78
CA ALA A 48 -16.82 -6.95 5.68
C ALA A 48 -18.25 -6.93 5.09
N GLY A 49 -18.94 -8.07 5.13
CA GLY A 49 -20.27 -8.23 4.51
C GLY A 49 -21.23 -7.08 4.87
N GLY A 50 -21.84 -6.46 3.87
CA GLY A 50 -22.69 -5.26 4.04
C GLY A 50 -22.46 -4.14 3.02
N GLY A 51 -21.39 -4.19 2.23
CA GLY A 51 -21.32 -3.49 0.93
C GLY A 51 -20.97 -2.00 0.93
N ASN A 52 -20.25 -1.48 1.94
CA ASN A 52 -19.94 -0.05 1.99
C ASN A 52 -18.58 0.33 1.39
N GLY A 53 -17.61 -0.59 1.35
CA GLY A 53 -16.25 -0.32 0.86
C GLY A 53 -15.19 -0.88 1.80
N VAL A 54 -13.94 -0.50 1.60
CA VAL A 54 -12.81 -0.82 2.47
C VAL A 54 -11.77 0.29 2.41
N SER A 55 -11.06 0.55 3.50
CA SER A 55 -9.86 1.40 3.51
C SER A 55 -8.67 0.57 3.97
N ALA A 56 -7.55 0.67 3.29
CA ALA A 56 -6.29 0.06 3.71
C ALA A 56 -5.26 1.15 3.98
N ASN A 57 -4.64 1.11 5.15
CA ASN A 57 -3.48 1.92 5.49
C ASN A 57 -2.27 0.99 5.67
N LEU A 58 -1.14 1.32 5.04
CA LEU A 58 0.08 0.55 5.06
C LEU A 58 1.26 1.48 5.36
N SER A 59 2.11 1.12 6.32
CA SER A 59 3.32 1.86 6.66
C SER A 59 4.56 0.97 6.46
N TYR A 60 5.59 1.55 5.83
CA TYR A 60 6.86 0.87 5.60
C TYR A 60 8.03 1.80 5.89
N HIS A 61 9.12 1.26 6.42
CA HIS A 61 10.42 1.92 6.41
C HIS A 61 11.32 1.30 5.35
N LEU A 62 12.19 2.11 4.74
CA LEU A 62 13.16 1.71 3.73
C LEU A 62 14.54 1.62 4.37
N SER A 63 15.24 0.52 4.11
CA SER A 63 16.62 0.34 4.57
C SER A 63 17.52 -0.19 3.47
N GLY A 64 18.71 0.41 3.35
CA GLY A 64 19.74 -0.08 2.41
C GLY A 64 20.48 -1.29 2.95
N ASN A 65 21.43 -1.84 2.18
CA ASN A 65 22.21 -3.03 2.54
C ASN A 65 22.93 -2.97 3.90
N SER A 66 23.19 -1.78 4.44
CA SER A 66 23.81 -1.59 5.76
C SER A 66 22.80 -1.44 6.92
N MET A 67 21.51 -1.70 6.67
CA MET A 67 20.38 -1.38 7.56
C MET A 67 20.31 0.10 7.96
N ALA A 68 20.91 1.00 7.17
CA ALA A 68 20.80 2.43 7.41
C ALA A 68 19.43 2.92 6.93
N PRO A 69 18.65 3.63 7.77
CA PRO A 69 17.36 4.18 7.38
C PRO A 69 17.48 5.06 6.13
N ARG A 70 16.55 4.89 5.20
CA ARG A 70 16.46 5.63 3.94
C ARG A 70 15.21 6.47 3.83
N GLY A 71 14.17 6.12 4.57
CA GLY A 71 12.94 6.92 4.69
C GLY A 71 11.77 6.04 5.06
N ASP A 72 10.64 6.65 5.34
CA ASP A 72 9.40 5.98 5.69
C ASP A 72 8.33 6.36 4.67
N VAL A 73 7.44 5.44 4.35
CA VAL A 73 6.29 5.68 3.49
C VAL A 73 5.01 5.22 4.16
N THR A 74 3.93 5.97 3.97
CA THR A 74 2.57 5.57 4.35
C THR A 74 1.68 5.66 3.12
N LEU A 75 0.96 4.58 2.85
CA LEU A 75 0.10 4.38 1.69
C LEU A 75 -1.34 4.19 2.18
N VAL A 76 -2.28 4.87 1.54
CA VAL A 76 -3.71 4.77 1.84
C VAL A 76 -4.47 4.45 0.57
N ALA A 77 -5.25 3.37 0.59
CA ALA A 77 -6.14 2.97 -0.48
C ALA A 77 -7.58 2.93 0.02
N ASP A 78 -8.44 3.80 -0.50
CA ASP A 78 -9.85 3.87 -0.17
C ASP A 78 -10.67 3.30 -1.33
N GLY A 79 -11.48 2.28 -1.05
CA GLY A 79 -12.36 1.61 -2.01
C GLY A 79 -13.82 1.71 -1.60
N TYR A 80 -14.33 2.92 -1.35
CA TYR A 80 -15.75 3.16 -1.08
C TYR A 80 -16.47 3.68 -2.32
N ALA A 81 -17.77 3.39 -2.45
CA ALA A 81 -18.58 3.82 -3.61
C ALA A 81 -18.58 5.34 -3.85
N THR A 82 -18.49 6.13 -2.78
CA THR A 82 -18.44 7.61 -2.83
C THR A 82 -17.03 8.17 -2.61
N ASN A 83 -16.06 7.32 -2.29
CA ASN A 83 -14.68 7.71 -2.04
C ASN A 83 -13.76 6.57 -2.48
N THR A 84 -13.42 6.55 -3.77
CA THR A 84 -12.36 5.69 -4.28
C THR A 84 -11.13 6.53 -4.58
N GLY A 85 -10.02 6.27 -3.90
CA GLY A 85 -8.85 7.12 -3.99
C GLY A 85 -7.60 6.48 -3.39
N THR A 86 -6.47 7.14 -3.65
CA THR A 86 -5.18 6.79 -3.07
C THR A 86 -4.51 8.03 -2.51
N ALA A 87 -3.75 7.86 -1.43
CA ALA A 87 -2.80 8.85 -0.96
C ALA A 87 -1.48 8.16 -0.56
N GLY A 88 -0.37 8.84 -0.78
CA GLY A 88 0.96 8.37 -0.41
C GLY A 88 1.77 9.52 0.17
N THR A 89 2.47 9.28 1.27
CA THR A 89 3.39 10.25 1.88
C THR A 89 4.71 9.58 2.18
N SER A 90 5.80 10.32 2.02
CA SER A 90 7.14 9.92 2.46
C SER A 90 7.70 10.86 3.53
N TRP A 91 8.58 10.33 4.37
CA TRP A 91 9.34 11.07 5.37
C TRP A 91 10.81 10.65 5.34
N GLN A 92 11.72 11.62 5.43
CA GLN A 92 13.19 11.47 5.33
C GLN A 92 13.72 10.95 3.98
N GLN A 93 14.77 11.64 3.49
CA GLN A 93 15.31 11.57 2.12
C GLN A 93 14.24 11.78 1.02
N PRO A 94 14.60 12.22 -0.20
CA PRO A 94 13.59 12.47 -1.24
C PRO A 94 13.14 11.14 -1.84
N LEU A 95 12.23 10.43 -1.16
CA LEU A 95 11.47 9.33 -1.73
C LEU A 95 10.24 9.91 -2.44
N ASN A 96 10.03 9.51 -3.69
CA ASN A 96 8.85 9.85 -4.44
C ASN A 96 7.81 8.74 -4.29
N VAL A 97 6.58 9.10 -3.93
CA VAL A 97 5.45 8.16 -3.89
C VAL A 97 4.46 8.56 -4.95
N THR A 98 4.36 7.78 -6.01
CA THR A 98 3.32 7.93 -7.02
C THR A 98 2.23 6.90 -6.79
N SER A 99 0.98 7.31 -6.95
CA SER A 99 -0.16 6.43 -6.71
C SER A 99 -1.32 6.75 -7.63
N PHE A 100 -2.07 5.73 -8.05
CA PHE A 100 -3.31 5.93 -8.79
C PHE A 100 -4.31 4.79 -8.55
N VAL A 101 -5.57 5.10 -8.81
CA VAL A 101 -6.66 4.13 -8.87
C VAL A 101 -6.68 3.50 -10.26
N GLN A 102 -6.35 2.21 -10.35
CA GLN A 102 -6.40 1.43 -11.58
C GLN A 102 -7.83 0.97 -11.90
N ALA A 103 -8.61 0.61 -10.89
CA ALA A 103 -10.02 0.26 -11.01
C ALA A 103 -10.84 0.78 -9.82
N GLY A 104 -12.11 1.12 -10.06
CA GLY A 104 -13.02 1.68 -9.06
C GLY A 104 -13.84 0.64 -8.28
N TYR A 105 -14.66 1.12 -7.35
CA TYR A 105 -15.64 0.30 -6.62
C TYR A 105 -16.57 -0.48 -7.59
N PRO A 106 -16.99 -1.73 -7.29
CA PRO A 106 -16.78 -2.52 -6.06
C PRO A 106 -15.57 -3.49 -6.10
N HIS A 107 -14.80 -3.44 -7.17
CA HIS A 107 -13.59 -4.25 -7.37
C HIS A 107 -12.43 -3.29 -7.61
N SER A 108 -12.09 -2.54 -6.56
CA SER A 108 -11.10 -1.49 -6.68
C SER A 108 -9.70 -2.06 -6.83
N SER A 109 -8.87 -1.40 -7.61
CA SER A 109 -7.46 -1.72 -7.74
C SER A 109 -6.64 -0.45 -7.63
N PHE A 110 -5.58 -0.51 -6.84
CA PHE A 110 -4.72 0.62 -6.50
C PHE A 110 -3.27 0.25 -6.76
N VAL A 111 -2.51 1.20 -7.29
CA VAL A 111 -1.09 1.00 -7.53
C VAL A 111 -0.34 2.11 -6.81
N PHE A 112 0.67 1.73 -6.04
CA PHE A 112 1.65 2.61 -5.43
C PHE A 112 3.03 2.24 -5.98
N THR A 113 3.82 3.26 -6.32
CA THR A 113 5.21 3.11 -6.73
C THR A 113 6.06 4.05 -5.90
N ILE A 114 7.09 3.49 -5.27
CA ILE A 114 8.06 4.22 -4.45
C ILE A 114 9.39 4.23 -5.22
N ASP A 115 9.90 5.43 -5.50
CA ASP A 115 11.15 5.69 -6.24
C ASP A 115 12.14 6.56 -5.43
#